data_AF-A0A0Q9Y7M2-F1
#
_entry.id   AF-A0A0Q9Y7M2-F1
#
_cell.length_a   1.000
_cell.length_b   1.000
_cell.length_c   1.000
_cell.angle_alpha   90.00
_cell.angle_beta   90.00
_cell.angle_gamma   90.00
#
_symmetry.space_group_name_H-M   'P 1'
#
loop_
_entity.id
_entity.type
_entity.pdbx_description
1 polymer ?
#
loop_
_entity_poly.entity_id
_entity_poly.type
_entity_poly.pdbx_seq_one_letter_code
_entity_poly.pdbx_strand_id
1 'polypeptide(L)'
;MSSQTLIEAMETLLDLHQQLLAMTIEKTEVLQKNDIETLSKMIREEQKVLTAIQVAEQKREKASLLITNQKEATVSDILKELEDAQQERLSELQIALIQVLGELQEANALNQQLLQYSLQFVNMNLDLLTPEQELPNYTKEQGTANPYSEQKRSMFDSQA
;
A
#
# COMPACT_ATOMS: atom_id res chain seq x y z
N MET A 1 -1.03 35.79 -18.00
CA MET A 1 -0.06 34.74 -18.40
C MET A 1 0.10 33.71 -17.28
N SER A 2 0.53 34.11 -16.07
CA SER A 2 0.72 33.17 -14.94
C SER A 2 -0.58 32.54 -14.41
N SER A 3 -1.71 33.25 -14.45
CA SER A 3 -3.03 32.71 -14.07
C SER A 3 -3.51 31.60 -15.00
N GLN A 4 -3.29 31.74 -16.30
CA GLN A 4 -3.63 30.73 -17.29
C GLN A 4 -2.82 29.43 -17.08
N THR A 5 -1.52 29.54 -16.81
CA THR A 5 -0.68 28.38 -16.52
C THR A 5 -1.07 27.65 -15.24
N LEU A 6 -1.66 28.35 -14.26
CA LEU A 6 -2.20 27.72 -13.05
C LEU A 6 -3.46 26.90 -13.38
N ILE A 7 -4.35 27.44 -14.20
CA ILE A 7 -5.58 26.75 -14.64
C ILE A 7 -5.22 25.49 -15.43
N GLU A 8 -4.28 25.59 -16.39
CA GLU A 8 -3.80 24.44 -17.16
C GLU A 8 -3.16 23.35 -16.28
N ALA A 9 -2.39 23.76 -15.26
CA ALA A 9 -1.82 22.81 -14.30
C ALA A 9 -2.91 22.11 -13.47
N MET A 10 -3.94 22.84 -13.05
CA MET A 10 -5.09 22.29 -12.31
C MET A 10 -5.94 21.34 -13.17
N GLU A 11 -6.16 21.67 -14.44
CA GLU A 11 -6.85 20.78 -15.39
C GLU A 11 -6.05 19.50 -15.62
N THR A 12 -4.73 19.62 -15.80
CA THR A 12 -3.84 18.46 -15.93
C THR A 12 -3.88 17.59 -14.67
N LEU A 13 -3.87 18.20 -13.48
CA LEU A 13 -3.97 17.47 -12.22
C LEU A 13 -5.30 16.72 -12.12
N LEU A 14 -6.41 17.36 -12.51
CA LEU A 14 -7.72 16.72 -12.49
C LEU A 14 -7.77 15.49 -13.40
N ASP A 15 -7.31 15.61 -14.64
CA ASP A 15 -7.27 14.50 -15.60
C ASP A 15 -6.40 13.34 -15.09
N LEU A 16 -5.21 13.65 -14.56
CA LEU A 16 -4.33 12.62 -13.98
C LEU A 16 -4.96 11.90 -12.77
N HIS A 17 -5.70 12.63 -11.92
CA HIS A 17 -6.40 12.01 -10.78
C HIS A 17 -7.60 11.17 -11.24
N GLN A 18 -8.31 11.57 -12.30
CA GLN A 18 -9.37 10.76 -12.90
C GLN A 18 -8.82 9.47 -13.51
N GLN A 19 -7.68 9.54 -14.20
CA GLN A 19 -6.97 8.37 -14.70
C GLN A 19 -6.56 7.44 -13.55
N LEU A 20 -6.01 8.00 -12.46
CA LEU A 20 -5.64 7.22 -11.28
C LEU A 20 -6.85 6.55 -10.61
N LEU A 21 -7.99 7.24 -10.55
CA LEU A 21 -9.24 6.68 -10.04
C LEU A 21 -9.72 5.50 -10.89
N ALA A 22 -9.74 5.66 -12.23
CA ALA A 22 -10.12 4.59 -13.14
C ALA A 22 -9.23 3.35 -12.97
N MET A 23 -7.91 3.55 -12.85
CA MET A 23 -6.96 2.46 -12.57
C MET A 23 -7.20 1.82 -11.21
N THR A 24 -7.58 2.60 -10.19
CA THR A 24 -7.88 2.08 -8.85
C THR A 24 -9.13 1.20 -8.85
N ILE A 25 -10.14 1.57 -9.64
CA ILE A 25 -11.36 0.76 -9.85
C ILE A 25 -11.01 -0.53 -10.61
N GLU A 26 -10.22 -0.44 -11.67
CA GLU A 26 -9.76 -1.61 -12.43
C GLU A 26 -8.95 -2.57 -11.54
N LYS A 27 -8.14 -2.03 -10.62
CA LYS A 27 -7.40 -2.79 -9.61
C LYS A 27 -8.33 -3.63 -8.74
N THR A 28 -9.50 -3.13 -8.38
CA THR A 28 -10.51 -3.88 -7.62
C THR A 28 -10.95 -5.14 -8.38
N GLU A 29 -11.18 -5.04 -9.69
CA GLU A 29 -11.56 -6.20 -10.52
C GLU A 29 -10.42 -7.21 -10.68
N VAL A 30 -9.19 -6.74 -10.87
CA VAL A 30 -8.00 -7.58 -11.02
C VAL A 30 -7.68 -8.32 -9.72
N LEU A 31 -7.84 -7.66 -8.57
CA LEU A 31 -7.68 -8.27 -7.25
C LEU A 31 -8.70 -9.38 -7.01
N GLN A 32 -9.96 -9.20 -7.42
CA GLN A 32 -10.97 -10.26 -7.33
C GLN A 32 -10.62 -11.48 -8.20
N LYS A 33 -9.97 -11.26 -9.35
CA LYS A 33 -9.55 -12.32 -10.29
C LYS A 33 -8.22 -12.99 -9.91
N ASN A 34 -7.51 -12.50 -8.88
CA ASN A 34 -6.17 -12.96 -8.47
C ASN A 34 -5.13 -12.97 -9.61
N ASP A 35 -5.23 -12.02 -10.56
CA ASP A 35 -4.29 -11.93 -11.69
C ASP A 35 -3.06 -11.09 -11.33
N ILE A 36 -2.00 -11.77 -10.92
CA ILE A 36 -0.73 -11.18 -10.47
C ILE A 36 0.03 -10.48 -11.62
N GLU A 37 -0.09 -10.97 -12.85
CA GLU A 37 0.60 -10.39 -14.01
C GLU A 37 -0.01 -9.03 -14.37
N THR A 38 -1.33 -8.95 -14.42
CA THR A 38 -2.06 -7.71 -14.69
C THR A 38 -1.85 -6.71 -13.55
N LEU A 39 -1.87 -7.17 -12.28
CA LEU A 39 -1.57 -6.32 -11.13
C LEU A 39 -0.16 -5.70 -11.22
N SER A 40 0.84 -6.49 -11.63
CA SER A 40 2.23 -6.01 -11.78
C SER A 40 2.37 -4.96 -12.87
N LYS A 41 1.63 -5.08 -13.98
CA LYS A 41 1.59 -4.06 -15.04
C LYS A 41 0.91 -2.79 -14.53
N MET A 42 -0.21 -2.93 -13.83
CA MET A 42 -0.99 -1.81 -13.30
C MET A 42 -0.18 -0.97 -12.31
N ILE A 43 0.60 -1.60 -11.43
CA ILE A 43 1.52 -0.90 -10.51
C ILE A 43 2.54 -0.04 -11.26
N ARG A 44 3.06 -0.52 -12.40
CA ARG A 44 4.03 0.26 -13.20
C ARG A 44 3.39 1.47 -13.85
N GLU A 45 2.18 1.32 -14.37
CA GLU A 45 1.42 2.44 -14.93
C GLU A 45 1.04 3.44 -13.84
N GLU A 46 0.65 2.96 -12.64
CA GLU A 46 0.33 3.78 -11.47
C GLU A 46 1.52 4.66 -11.09
N GLN A 47 2.73 4.09 -11.09
CA GLN A 47 3.97 4.83 -10.84
C GLN A 47 4.21 5.95 -11.86
N LYS A 48 3.89 5.73 -13.15
CA LYS A 48 4.04 6.79 -14.18
C LYS A 48 3.06 7.93 -13.93
N VAL A 49 1.80 7.61 -13.64
CA VAL A 49 0.77 8.62 -13.32
C VAL A 49 1.18 9.42 -12.09
N LEU A 50 1.71 8.77 -11.05
CA LEU A 50 2.22 9.46 -9.87
C LEU A 50 3.38 10.42 -10.20
N THR A 51 4.32 10.03 -11.06
CA THR A 51 5.39 10.94 -11.49
C THR A 51 4.85 12.12 -12.30
N ALA A 52 3.83 11.90 -13.13
CA ALA A 52 3.18 12.97 -13.88
C ALA A 52 2.46 13.95 -12.96
N ILE A 53 1.77 13.45 -11.92
CA ILE A 53 1.12 14.27 -10.89
C ILE A 53 2.17 15.16 -10.18
N GLN A 54 3.32 14.59 -9.79
CA GLN A 54 4.39 15.37 -9.16
C GLN A 54 4.90 16.51 -10.05
N VAL A 55 5.06 16.27 -11.35
CA VAL A 55 5.48 17.31 -12.31
C VAL A 55 4.40 18.38 -12.46
N ALA A 56 3.13 17.99 -12.53
CA ALA A 56 2.01 18.94 -12.63
C ALA A 56 1.87 19.78 -11.35
N GLU A 57 2.08 19.18 -10.18
CA GLU A 57 2.06 19.88 -8.88
C GLU A 57 3.20 20.90 -8.78
N GLN A 58 4.42 20.55 -9.21
CA GLN A 58 5.51 21.51 -9.29
C GLN A 58 5.23 22.69 -10.23
N LYS A 59 4.49 22.45 -11.32
CA LYS A 59 4.04 23.55 -12.20
C LYS A 59 3.02 24.44 -11.49
N ARG A 60 2.08 23.85 -10.75
CA ARG A 60 1.11 24.57 -9.91
C ARG A 60 1.81 25.44 -8.87
N GLU A 61 2.78 24.89 -8.13
CA GLU A 61 3.56 25.62 -7.13
C GLU A 61 4.34 26.79 -7.72
N LYS A 62 5.00 26.58 -8.87
CA LYS A 62 5.73 27.64 -9.56
C LYS A 62 4.80 28.75 -10.05
N ALA A 63 3.64 28.40 -10.60
CA ALA A 63 2.64 29.37 -11.03
C ALA A 63 2.05 30.14 -9.84
N SER A 64 1.77 29.46 -8.73
CA SER A 64 1.30 30.07 -7.48
C SER A 64 2.29 31.08 -6.93
N LEU A 65 3.58 30.71 -6.85
CA LEU A 65 4.66 31.59 -6.40
C LEU A 65 4.77 32.85 -7.27
N LEU A 66 4.59 32.73 -8.58
CA LEU A 66 4.63 33.88 -9.51
C LEU A 66 3.43 34.83 -9.36
N ILE A 67 2.30 34.37 -8.81
CA ILE A 67 1.08 35.16 -8.64
C ILE A 67 1.06 35.82 -7.26
N THR A 68 1.32 35.05 -6.20
CA THR A 68 1.17 35.50 -4.81
C THR A 68 2.47 35.93 -4.16
N ASN A 69 3.62 35.67 -4.80
CA ASN A 69 4.96 35.88 -4.22
C ASN A 69 5.19 35.12 -2.90
N GLN A 70 4.34 34.14 -2.59
CA GLN A 70 4.42 33.29 -1.41
C GLN A 70 4.74 31.85 -1.81
N LYS A 71 5.62 31.21 -1.05
CA LYS A 71 6.05 29.81 -1.30
C LYS A 71 4.95 28.77 -1.08
N GLU A 72 3.91 29.10 -0.31
CA GLU A 72 2.87 28.16 0.14
C GLU A 72 1.46 28.77 0.04
N ALA A 73 1.20 29.62 -0.95
CA ALA A 73 -0.15 30.17 -1.12
C ALA A 73 -1.14 29.05 -1.44
N THR A 74 -2.23 28.99 -0.67
CA THR A 74 -3.32 28.05 -0.92
C THR A 74 -4.11 28.48 -2.14
N VAL A 75 -4.81 27.54 -2.80
CA VAL A 75 -5.70 27.87 -3.94
C VAL A 75 -6.71 28.96 -3.55
N SER A 76 -7.16 28.96 -2.29
CA SER A 76 -8.05 29.97 -1.71
C SER A 76 -7.43 31.37 -1.62
N ASP A 77 -6.11 31.49 -1.50
CA ASP A 77 -5.41 32.78 -1.47
C ASP A 77 -5.16 33.31 -2.89
N ILE A 78 -4.91 32.41 -3.85
CA ILE A 78 -4.75 32.76 -5.26
C ILE A 78 -6.09 33.25 -5.85
N LEU A 79 -7.22 32.64 -5.43
CA LEU A 79 -8.56 33.06 -5.86
C LEU A 79 -8.88 34.52 -5.54
N LYS A 80 -8.26 35.13 -4.52
CA LYS A 80 -8.49 36.54 -4.13
C LYS A 80 -7.72 37.54 -5.00
N GLU A 81 -6.70 37.08 -5.72
CA GLU A 81 -5.81 37.89 -6.55
C GLU A 81 -6.16 37.77 -8.06
N LEU A 82 -7.17 36.96 -8.40
CA LEU A 82 -7.60 36.64 -9.76
C LEU A 82 -8.81 37.47 -10.19
N GLU A 83 -8.96 37.67 -11.51
CA GLU A 83 -10.16 38.28 -12.11
C GLU A 83 -11.37 37.33 -12.02
N ASP A 84 -12.59 37.89 -11.93
CA ASP A 84 -13.84 37.16 -11.64
C ASP A 84 -14.04 35.89 -12.51
N ALA A 85 -13.76 35.96 -13.82
CA ALA A 85 -13.94 34.82 -14.73
C ALA A 85 -12.91 33.69 -14.51
N GLN A 86 -11.68 34.03 -14.10
CA GLN A 86 -10.65 33.03 -13.80
C GLN A 86 -10.86 32.42 -12.41
N GLN A 87 -11.44 33.20 -11.49
CA GLN A 87 -11.81 32.77 -10.15
C GLN A 87 -12.90 31.68 -10.19
N GLU A 88 -13.95 31.88 -10.98
CA GLU A 88 -15.03 30.90 -11.15
C GLU A 88 -14.49 29.59 -11.70
N ARG A 89 -13.69 29.64 -12.77
CA ARG A 89 -13.10 28.45 -13.38
C ARG A 89 -12.18 27.68 -12.43
N LEU A 90 -11.35 28.38 -11.67
CA LEU A 90 -10.43 27.75 -10.72
C LEU A 90 -11.20 27.13 -9.54
N SER A 91 -12.31 27.75 -9.12
CA SER A 91 -13.19 27.20 -8.08
C SER A 91 -13.88 25.92 -8.55
N GLU A 92 -14.39 25.87 -9.78
CA GLU A 92 -14.96 24.64 -10.37
C GLU A 92 -13.94 23.50 -10.39
N LEU A 93 -12.71 23.77 -10.84
CA LEU A 93 -11.64 22.78 -10.89
C LEU A 93 -11.24 22.29 -9.51
N GLN A 94 -11.22 23.19 -8.51
CA GLN A 94 -10.95 22.81 -7.13
C GLN A 94 -12.02 21.86 -6.58
N ILE A 95 -13.30 22.16 -6.81
CA ILE A 95 -14.41 21.31 -6.36
C ILE A 95 -14.33 19.94 -7.03
N ALA A 96 -14.12 19.91 -8.35
CA ALA A 96 -13.97 18.66 -9.10
C ALA A 96 -12.81 17.82 -8.59
N LEU A 97 -11.66 18.44 -8.30
CA LEU A 97 -10.49 17.75 -7.77
C LEU A 97 -10.76 17.16 -6.37
N ILE A 98 -11.45 17.89 -5.49
CA ILE A 98 -11.84 17.40 -4.16
C ILE A 98 -12.75 16.18 -4.28
N GLN A 99 -13.72 16.20 -5.21
CA GLN A 99 -14.62 15.06 -5.44
C GLN A 99 -13.84 13.82 -5.90
N VAL A 100 -12.99 13.97 -6.93
CA VAL A 100 -12.18 12.86 -7.45
C VAL A 100 -11.22 12.31 -6.38
N LEU A 101 -10.63 13.16 -5.55
CA LEU A 101 -9.78 12.73 -4.44
C LEU A 101 -10.55 11.95 -3.37
N GLY A 102 -11.80 12.34 -3.09
CA GLY A 102 -12.68 11.61 -2.18
C GLY A 102 -12.99 10.20 -2.71
N GLU A 103 -13.40 10.10 -3.97
CA GLU A 103 -13.66 8.81 -4.63
C GLU A 103 -12.40 7.93 -4.67
N LEU A 104 -11.23 8.53 -4.93
CA LEU A 104 -9.96 7.82 -4.94
C LEU A 104 -9.60 7.27 -3.55
N GLN A 105 -9.84 8.04 -2.48
CA GLN A 105 -9.63 7.57 -1.11
C GLN A 105 -10.53 6.37 -0.78
N GLU A 106 -11.81 6.43 -1.14
CA GLU A 106 -12.75 5.33 -0.92
C GLU A 106 -12.33 4.06 -1.68
N ALA A 107 -12.00 4.20 -2.97
CA ALA A 107 -11.58 3.08 -3.81
C ALA A 107 -10.26 2.46 -3.32
N ASN A 108 -9.31 3.28 -2.86
CA ASN A 108 -8.06 2.80 -2.29
C ASN A 108 -8.27 2.07 -0.95
N ALA A 109 -9.14 2.60 -0.07
CA ALA A 109 -9.49 1.94 1.19
C ALA A 109 -10.12 0.56 0.94
N LEU A 110 -11.02 0.45 -0.03
CA LEU A 110 -11.62 -0.83 -0.43
C LEU A 110 -10.57 -1.83 -0.92
N ASN A 111 -9.64 -1.39 -1.77
CA ASN A 111 -8.56 -2.24 -2.28
C ASN A 111 -7.62 -2.73 -1.17
N GLN A 112 -7.32 -1.90 -0.17
CA GLN A 112 -6.53 -2.30 1.00
C GLN A 112 -7.26 -3.38 1.82
N GLN A 113 -8.57 -3.23 2.03
CA GLN A 113 -9.37 -4.24 2.73
C GLN A 113 -9.41 -5.57 1.98
N LEU A 114 -9.61 -5.56 0.66
CA LEU A 114 -9.60 -6.77 -0.17
C LEU A 114 -8.26 -7.50 -0.11
N LEU A 115 -7.14 -6.77 -0.17
CA LEU A 115 -5.81 -7.33 -0.01
C LEU A 115 -5.61 -7.96 1.39
N GLN A 116 -6.08 -7.29 2.44
CA GLN A 116 -5.98 -7.81 3.80
C GLN A 116 -6.81 -9.09 3.98
N TYR A 117 -8.02 -9.13 3.43
CA TYR A 117 -8.84 -10.35 3.44
C TYR A 117 -8.21 -11.49 2.63
N SER A 118 -7.63 -11.20 1.47
CA SER A 118 -6.91 -12.20 0.67
C SER A 118 -5.73 -12.79 1.44
N LEU A 119 -4.94 -11.95 2.11
CA LEU A 119 -3.83 -12.39 2.97
C LEU A 119 -4.32 -13.22 4.17
N GLN A 120 -5.40 -12.79 4.84
CA GLN A 120 -5.98 -13.54 5.95
C GLN A 120 -6.51 -14.91 5.49
N PHE A 121 -7.16 -14.96 4.34
CA PHE A 121 -7.64 -16.19 3.73
C PHE A 121 -6.48 -17.13 3.41
N VAL A 122 -5.41 -16.65 2.78
CA VAL A 122 -4.21 -17.46 2.51
C VAL A 122 -3.60 -17.99 3.81
N ASN A 123 -3.44 -17.15 4.83
CA ASN A 123 -2.89 -17.57 6.13
C ASN A 123 -3.76 -18.64 6.80
N MET A 124 -5.09 -18.45 6.85
CA MET A 124 -6.00 -19.46 7.41
C MET A 124 -5.91 -20.80 6.66
N ASN A 125 -5.82 -20.78 5.33
CA ASN A 125 -5.66 -22.01 4.56
C ASN A 125 -4.29 -22.67 4.78
N LEU A 126 -3.23 -21.88 4.94
CA LEU A 126 -1.91 -22.40 5.30
C LEU A 126 -1.91 -23.02 6.70
N ASP A 127 -2.58 -22.39 7.67
CA ASP A 127 -2.75 -22.90 9.04
C ASP A 127 -3.53 -24.22 9.06
N LEU A 128 -4.54 -24.37 8.20
CA LEU A 128 -5.30 -25.62 8.05
C LEU A 128 -4.52 -26.75 7.35
N LEU A 129 -3.57 -26.40 6.47
CA LEU A 129 -2.72 -27.34 5.76
C LEU A 129 -1.43 -27.66 6.52
N THR A 130 -1.08 -26.86 7.53
CA THR A 130 0.04 -27.17 8.40
C THR A 130 -0.42 -28.21 9.41
N PRO A 131 0.18 -29.42 9.43
CA PRO A 131 -0.15 -30.38 10.47
C PRO A 131 0.21 -29.75 11.83
N GLU A 132 -0.77 -29.65 12.73
CA GLU A 132 -0.49 -29.46 14.15
C GLU A 132 0.54 -30.54 14.51
N GLN A 133 1.75 -30.11 14.88
CA GLN A 133 2.76 -31.07 15.33
C GLN A 133 2.16 -31.77 16.53
N GLU A 134 1.73 -33.02 16.35
CA GLU A 134 1.27 -33.85 17.45
C GLU A 134 2.40 -33.91 18.47
N LEU A 135 2.22 -33.20 19.58
CA LEU A 135 3.07 -33.32 20.75
C LEU A 135 3.11 -34.81 21.10
N PRO A 136 4.28 -35.44 21.23
CA PRO A 136 4.35 -36.85 21.51
C PRO A 136 3.81 -37.09 22.93
N ASN A 137 2.54 -37.51 22.99
CA ASN A 137 1.86 -37.91 24.21
C ASN A 137 2.24 -39.37 24.52
N TYR A 138 2.99 -39.54 25.62
CA TYR A 138 3.28 -40.78 26.36
C TYR A 138 4.10 -41.86 25.63
N THR A 139 5.24 -42.29 26.16
CA THR A 139 5.26 -43.43 27.11
C THR A 139 6.42 -43.28 28.09
N LYS A 140 6.10 -43.06 29.37
CA LYS A 140 7.04 -43.19 30.49
C LYS A 140 6.56 -44.36 31.34
N GLU A 141 6.85 -45.58 30.90
CA GLU A 141 6.66 -46.76 31.74
C GLU A 141 7.89 -46.95 32.62
N GLN A 142 7.70 -46.69 33.92
CA GLN A 142 8.55 -47.21 34.98
C GLN A 142 8.22 -48.69 35.18
N GLY A 143 9.23 -49.57 35.19
CA GLY A 143 8.99 -50.95 35.61
C GLY A 143 10.14 -51.95 35.47
N THR A 144 10.86 -52.14 36.57
CA THR A 144 11.48 -53.41 37.03
C THR A 144 12.89 -53.82 36.55
N ALA A 145 13.71 -54.14 37.55
CA ALA A 145 15.08 -54.60 37.50
C ALA A 145 15.20 -56.06 37.02
N ASN A 146 16.33 -56.40 36.40
CA ASN A 146 16.97 -57.70 36.68
C ASN A 146 18.51 -57.58 36.69
N PRO A 147 19.18 -57.88 37.81
CA PRO A 147 20.61 -57.70 38.03
C PRO A 147 21.39 -59.03 37.97
N TYR A 148 21.70 -59.59 36.80
CA TYR A 148 22.62 -60.74 36.72
C TYR A 148 23.35 -60.82 35.36
N SER A 149 24.50 -60.16 35.29
CA SER A 149 25.68 -60.72 34.62
C SER A 149 26.93 -60.17 35.30
N GLU A 150 27.19 -60.69 36.49
CA GLU A 150 28.52 -60.64 37.10
C GLU A 150 29.51 -61.39 36.19
N GLN A 151 30.56 -60.71 35.75
CA GLN A 151 31.85 -61.35 35.55
C GLN A 151 32.96 -60.39 35.93
N LYS A 152 33.19 -60.37 37.25
CA LYS A 152 34.49 -60.27 37.94
C LYS A 152 35.68 -59.90 37.05
N ARG A 153 36.18 -58.68 37.24
CA ARG A 153 37.62 -58.39 37.35
C ARG A 153 37.79 -57.11 38.20
N SER A 154 37.56 -57.28 39.50
CA SER A 154 38.34 -56.57 40.51
C SER A 154 39.66 -57.32 40.67
N MET A 155 40.75 -56.59 40.80
CA MET A 155 41.89 -56.86 41.70
C MET A 155 42.97 -55.86 41.31
N PHE A 156 43.28 -54.90 42.20
CA PHE A 156 44.63 -54.44 42.59
C PHE A 156 45.63 -54.06 41.47
N ASP A 157 46.58 -53.15 41.60
CA ASP A 157 47.07 -52.20 42.59
C ASP A 157 48.40 -51.70 41.99
N SER A 158 48.82 -50.53 42.44
CA SER A 158 50.10 -49.84 42.27
C SER A 158 51.36 -50.63 41.83
N GLN A 159 52.13 -50.04 40.91
CA GLN A 159 53.55 -49.68 41.11
C GLN A 159 54.15 -48.87 39.94
N ALA A 160 54.99 -47.89 40.33
CA ALA A 160 56.05 -47.17 39.61
C ALA A 160 55.69 -46.26 38.42
#